data_AF-A0A517S9C5-F1
#
_entry.id   AF-A0A517S9C5-F1
#
_cell.length_a   1.000
_cell.length_b   1.000
_cell.length_c   1.000
_cell.angle_alpha   90.00
_cell.angle_beta   90.00
_cell.angle_gamma   90.00
#
_symmetry.space_group_name_H-M   'P 1'
#
loop_
_entity.id
_entity.type
_entity.pdbx_description
1 polymer ?
#
loop_
_entity_poly.entity_id
_entity_poly.type
_entity_poly.pdbx_seq_one_letter_code
_entity_poly.pdbx_strand_id
1 'polypeptide(L)' 'MTSSTSRTILRWIHLVFSIPIIGYVYSPFEEIPNYAAPTRYLFLPILVLTGLWMWKGHWVRRLLSKRSA' A
#
# COMPACT_ATOMS: atom_id res chain seq x y z
N MET A 1 -7.66 -15.53 11.49
CA MET A 1 -7.78 -14.05 11.65
C MET A 1 -9.22 -13.66 11.36
N THR A 2 -9.81 -12.76 12.15
CA THR A 2 -11.14 -12.22 11.84
C THR A 2 -11.05 -11.22 10.69
N SER A 3 -12.16 -11.03 9.95
CA SER A 3 -12.23 -10.08 8.84
C SER A 3 -11.94 -8.64 9.30
N SER A 4 -12.35 -8.28 10.52
CA SER A 4 -12.08 -6.98 11.15
C SER A 4 -10.59 -6.78 11.40
N THR A 5 -9.91 -7.76 12.01
CA THR A 5 -8.47 -7.67 12.30
C THR A 5 -7.64 -7.53 11.03
N SER A 6 -7.96 -8.27 9.96
CA SER A 6 -7.25 -8.15 8.68
C SER A 6 -7.39 -6.76 8.04
N ARG A 7 -8.57 -6.14 8.11
CA ARG A 7 -8.79 -4.78 7.58
C ARG A 7 -8.02 -3.72 8.37
N THR A 8 -7.97 -3.88 9.70
CA THR A 8 -7.20 -2.98 10.57
C THR A 8 -5.71 -3.05 10.26
N ILE A 9 -5.15 -4.25 10.09
CA ILE A 9 -3.73 -4.43 9.74
C ILE A 9 -3.41 -3.75 8.40
N LEU A 10 -4.21 -4.00 7.36
CA LEU A 10 -3.98 -3.39 6.04
C LEU A 10 -4.06 -1.86 6.09
N ARG A 11 -4.98 -1.30 6.88
CA ARG A 11 -5.10 0.15 7.08
C ARG A 11 -3.87 0.72 7.75
N TRP A 12 -3.36 0.07 8.79
CA TRP A 12 -2.14 0.51 9.47
C TRP A 12 -0.91 0.44 8.56
N ILE A 13 -0.76 -0.63 7.78
CA ILE A 13 0.31 -0.73 6.78
C ILE A 13 0.20 0.44 5.79
N HIS A 14 -0.99 0.68 5.25
CA HIS A 14 -1.21 1.78 4.30
C HIS A 14 -0.83 3.14 4.90
N LEU A 15 -1.31 3.44 6.11
CA LEU A 15 -1.03 4.71 6.78
C LEU A 15 0.46 4.90 7.11
N VAL A 16 1.14 3.87 7.62
CA VAL A 16 2.57 3.95 7.97
C VAL A 16 3.41 4.15 6.70
N PHE A 17 3.09 3.43 5.63
CA PHE A 17 3.82 3.55 4.36
C PHE A 17 3.48 4.85 3.59
N SER A 18 2.39 5.53 3.91
CA SER A 18 2.10 6.88 3.37
C SER A 18 3.08 7.94 3.88
N ILE A 19 3.57 7.80 5.11
CA ILE A 19 4.36 8.86 5.78
C ILE A 19 5.65 9.18 5.01
N PRO A 20 6.49 8.19 4.63
CA PRO A 20 7.69 8.47 3.84
C PRO A 20 7.40 9.06 2.46
N ILE A 21 6.29 8.68 1.83
CA ILE A 21 5.89 9.21 0.51
C ILE A 21 5.52 10.68 0.62
N ILE A 22 4.77 11.06 1.66
CA ILE A 22 4.43 12.46 1.93
C ILE A 22 5.69 13.28 2.18
N GLY A 23 6.61 12.76 3.02
CA GLY A 23 7.90 13.42 3.26
C GLY A 23 8.69 13.63 1.98
N TYR A 24 8.74 12.62 1.10
CA TYR A 24 9.41 12.73 -0.20
C TYR A 24 8.72 13.69 -1.17
N VAL A 25 7.39 13.81 -1.14
CA VAL A 25 6.65 14.75 -2.02
C VAL A 25 6.86 16.21 -1.62
N TYR A 26 6.98 16.49 -0.31
CA TYR A 26 7.10 17.85 0.19
C TYR A 26 8.53 18.29 0.55
N SER A 27 9.51 17.38 0.50
CA SER A 27 10.92 17.70 0.71
C SER A 27 11.62 18.00 -0.62
N PRO A 28 12.55 18.97 -0.66
CA PRO A 28 13.37 19.19 -1.85
C PRO A 28 14.24 17.96 -2.13
N PHE A 29 14.24 17.51 -3.39
CA PHE A 29 14.97 16.31 -3.82
C PHE A 29 16.46 16.35 -3.52
N GLU A 30 17.06 17.53 -3.52
CA GLU A 30 18.48 17.77 -3.24
C GLU A 30 18.86 17.33 -1.81
N GLU A 31 17.92 17.35 -0.87
CA GLU A 31 18.16 16.95 0.52
C GLU A 31 18.11 15.43 0.73
N ILE A 32 17.45 14.69 -0.16
CA ILE A 32 17.17 13.25 0.01
C ILE A 32 17.31 12.43 -1.29
N PRO A 33 18.47 12.47 -1.97
CA PRO A 33 18.68 11.74 -3.22
C PRO A 33 18.47 10.22 -3.07
N ASN A 34 18.77 9.68 -1.88
CA ASN A 34 18.64 8.26 -1.58
C ASN A 34 17.18 7.81 -1.34
N TYR A 35 16.22 8.73 -1.16
CA TYR A 35 14.81 8.38 -0.97
C TYR A 35 14.06 8.08 -2.26
N ALA A 36 14.62 8.43 -3.42
CA ALA A 36 13.96 8.26 -4.71
C ALA A 36 13.69 6.78 -5.04
N ALA A 37 14.70 5.91 -4.90
CA ALA A 37 14.55 4.49 -5.23
C ALA A 37 13.59 3.75 -4.27
N PRO A 38 13.73 3.86 -2.93
CA PRO A 38 12.78 3.23 -2.00
C PRO A 38 11.35 3.73 -2.18
N THR A 39 11.15 5.03 -2.41
CA THR A 39 9.81 5.59 -2.63
C THR A 39 9.15 5.02 -3.87
N ARG A 40 9.89 4.93 -4.98
CA ARG A 40 9.37 4.44 -6.26
C ARG A 40 9.11 2.94 -6.28
N TYR A 41 9.98 2.14 -5.68
CA TYR A 41 9.96 0.68 -5.86
C TYR A 41 9.46 -0.10 -4.64
N LEU A 42 9.43 0.51 -3.45
CA LEU A 42 8.93 -0.14 -2.22
C LEU A 42 7.68 0.56 -1.71
N PHE A 43 7.79 1.83 -1.32
CA PHE A 43 6.71 2.51 -0.60
C PHE A 43 5.47 2.68 -1.46
N LEU A 44 5.61 3.22 -2.67
CA LEU A 44 4.48 3.49 -3.55
C LEU A 44 3.78 2.21 -4.04
N PRO A 45 4.48 1.13 -4.46
CA PRO A 45 3.83 -0.14 -4.80
C PRO A 45 3.07 -0.76 -3.61
N ILE A 46 3.66 -0.78 -2.42
CA ILE A 46 2.99 -1.31 -1.21
C ILE A 46 1.74 -0.50 -0.88
N LEU A 47 1.84 0.83 -0.96
CA LEU A 47 0.73 1.74 -0.73
C LEU A 47 -0.43 1.49 -1.71
N VAL A 48 -0.13 1.39 -3.00
CA VAL A 48 -1.11 1.11 -4.05
C VAL A 48 -1.76 -0.26 -3.85
N LEU A 49 -0.98 -1.31 -3.61
CA LEU A 49 -1.51 -2.67 -3.41
C LEU A 49 -2.42 -2.76 -2.18
N THR A 50 -1.99 -2.17 -1.06
CA THR A 50 -2.81 -2.15 0.17
C THR A 50 -4.08 -1.31 -0.02
N GLY A 51 -4.00 -0.16 -0.71
CA GLY A 51 -5.14 0.68 -1.03
C GLY A 51 -6.15 -0.04 -1.94
N LEU A 52 -5.67 -0.64 -3.04
CA LEU A 52 -6.50 -1.41 -3.97
C LEU A 52 -7.15 -2.62 -3.28
N TRP A 53 -6.43 -3.31 -2.40
CA TRP A 53 -6.98 -4.41 -1.65
C TRP A 53 -8.04 -3.96 -0.64
N MET A 54 -7.86 -2.83 0.03
CA MET A 54 -8.89 -2.30 0.93
C MET A 54 -10.13 -1.81 0.17
N TRP A 55 -9.96 -1.25 -1.03
CA TRP A 55 -11.07 -0.77 -1.85
C TRP A 55 -11.83 -1.90 -2.54
N LYS A 56 -11.13 -2.74 -3.31
CA LYS A 56 -11.71 -3.79 -4.18
C LYS A 56 -11.35 -5.21 -3.75
N GLY A 57 -10.82 -5.43 -2.54
CA GLY A 57 -10.41 -6.77 -2.08
C GLY A 57 -11.53 -7.81 -2.12
N HIS A 58 -12.78 -7.42 -1.95
CA HIS A 58 -13.93 -8.32 -2.11
C HIS A 58 -14.13 -8.76 -3.58
N TRP A 59 -13.91 -7.87 -4.54
CA TRP A 59 -13.90 -8.22 -5.98
C TRP A 59 -12.70 -9.09 -6.35
N VAL A 60 -11.51 -8.75 -5.85
CA VAL A 60 -10.28 -9.53 -6.10
C VAL A 60 -10.43 -10.97 -5.60
N ARG A 61 -10.91 -11.15 -4.37
CA ARG A 61 -11.20 -12.48 -3.81
C ARG A 61 -12.24 -13.24 -4.63
N ARG A 62 -13.28 -12.55 -5.13
CA ARG A 62 -14.32 -13.15 -5.96
C ARG A 62 -13.79 -13.62 -7.32
N LEU A 63 -12.91 -12.84 -7.96
CA LEU A 63 -12.24 -13.22 -9.21
C LEU A 63 -11.32 -14.44 -9.03
N LEU A 64 -10.55 -14.47 -7.95
CA LEU A 64 -9.68 -15.61 -7.63
C LEU A 64 -10.48 -16.87 -7.30
N SER A 65 -11.60 -16.74 -6.59
CA SER A 65 -12.46 -17.88 -6.23
C SER A 65 -13.17 -18.50 -7.44
N LYS A 66 -13.45 -17.74 -8.51
CA LYS A 66 -14.09 -18.27 -9.72
C LYS A 66 -13.14 -19.08 -10.61
N ARG A 67 -11.83 -18.95 -10.40
CA ARG A 67 -10.80 -19.63 -11.20
C ARG A 67 -10.43 -21.02 -10.67
N SER A 68 -11.07 -21.46 -9.58
CA SER A 68 -10.77 -22.71 -8.88
C SER A 68 -11.83 -23.80 -9.12
N ALA A 69 -12.59 -23.72 -10.20
CA ALA A 69 -13.56 -24.74 -10.64
C ALA A 69 -13.11 -25.35 -11.96
#